data_AF-A0A928VVC2-F1
#
_entry.id   AF-A0A928VVC2-F1
#
_cell.length_a   1.000
_cell.length_b   1.000
_cell.length_c   1.000
_cell.angle_alpha   90.00
_cell.angle_beta   90.00
_cell.angle_gamma   90.00
#
_symmetry.space_group_name_H-M   'P 1'
#
loop_
_entity.id
_entity.type
_entity.pdbx_description
1 polymer ?
#
loop_
_entity_poly.entity_id
_entity_poly.type
_entity_poly.pdbx_seq_one_letter_code
_entity_poly.pdbx_strand_id
1 'polypeptide(L)' 'MILELQKIPETILWTVLGIILLYGSVWVYDRLDPINYREAIRQGNIAAGLVVASVILAMGGIIVCILAT' A
#
# COMPACT_ATOMS: atom_id res chain seq x y z
N MET A 1 6.35 17.25 28.69
CA MET A 1 7.00 17.92 27.54
C MET A 1 8.16 17.11 26.97
N ILE A 2 9.15 16.68 27.76
CA ILE A 2 10.29 15.85 27.27
C ILE A 2 9.85 14.47 26.73
N LEU A 3 8.82 13.85 27.31
CA LEU A 3 8.26 12.57 26.85
C LEU A 3 7.64 12.64 25.44
N GLU A 4 7.06 13.77 25.05
CA GLU A 4 6.45 13.93 23.71
C GLU A 4 7.52 14.04 22.62
N LEU A 5 8.69 14.60 22.94
CA LEU A 5 9.80 14.73 22.00
C LEU A 5 10.39 13.37 21.61
N GLN A 6 10.28 12.35 22.49
CA GLN A 6 10.77 10.99 22.22
C GLN A 6 9.90 10.22 21.22
N LYS A 7 8.63 10.59 21.03
CA LYS A 7 7.70 9.92 20.08
C LYS A 7 7.95 10.30 18.62
N ILE A 8 8.56 11.45 18.39
CA ILE A 8 8.85 11.97 17.05
C ILE A 8 9.78 11.02 16.26
N PRO A 9 10.97 10.63 16.77
CA PRO A 9 11.85 9.73 16.03
C PRO A 9 11.23 8.34 15.81
N GLU A 10 10.46 7.83 16.77
CA GLU A 10 9.73 6.56 16.62
C GLU A 10 8.69 6.63 15.51
N THR A 11 7.90 7.71 15.46
CA THR A 11 6.90 7.92 14.41
C THR A 11 7.55 8.02 13.03
N ILE A 12 8.68 8.73 12.94
CA ILE A 12 9.46 8.84 11.71
C ILE A 12 9.96 7.47 11.28
N LEU A 13 10.52 6.67 12.20
CA LEU A 13 11.02 5.34 11.90
C LEU A 13 9.92 4.43 11.35
N TRP A 14 8.77 4.39 12.01
CA TRP A 14 7.61 3.61 11.54
C TRP A 14 7.08 4.09 10.20
N THR A 15 7.05 5.39 9.96
CA THR A 15 6.64 5.95 8.67
C THR A 15 7.59 5.51 7.56
N VAL A 16 8.91 5.63 7.78
CA VAL A 16 9.92 5.21 6.80
C VAL A 16 9.84 3.71 6.53
N LEU A 17 9.70 2.89 7.58
CA LEU A 17 9.52 1.45 7.43
C LEU A 17 8.25 1.10 6.64
N GLY A 18 7.13 1.76 6.93
CA GLY A 18 5.87 1.58 6.21
C GLY A 18 6.00 1.92 4.72
N ILE A 19 6.68 3.02 4.39
CA ILE A 19 6.96 3.41 3.00
C ILE A 19 7.81 2.35 2.30
N ILE A 20 8.89 1.89 2.94
CA ILE A 20 9.77 0.85 2.37
C ILE A 20 8.98 -0.44 2.11
N LEU A 21 8.14 -0.87 3.05
CA LEU A 21 7.32 -2.06 2.88
C LEU A 21 6.28 -1.91 1.77
N LEU A 22 5.64 -0.74 1.65
CA LEU A 22 4.68 -0.45 0.59
C LEU A 22 5.34 -0.52 -0.80
N TYR A 23 6.40 0.24 -1.02
CA TYR A 23 7.11 0.24 -2.30
C TYR A 23 7.78 -1.10 -2.59
N GLY A 24 8.33 -1.75 -1.56
CA GLY A 24 8.89 -3.09 -1.68
C GLY A 24 7.85 -4.12 -2.10
N SER A 25 6.63 -4.04 -1.56
CA SER A 25 5.54 -4.95 -1.92
C SER A 25 5.10 -4.77 -3.37
N VAL A 26 4.96 -3.51 -3.84
CA VAL A 26 4.65 -3.22 -5.24
C VAL A 26 5.76 -3.74 -6.16
N TRP A 27 7.02 -3.49 -5.79
CA TRP A 27 8.17 -3.98 -6.56
C TRP A 27 8.22 -5.50 -6.66
N VAL A 28 7.95 -6.22 -5.56
CA VAL A 28 7.85 -7.68 -5.56
C VAL A 28 6.67 -8.14 -6.41
N TYR A 29 5.51 -7.49 -6.29
CA TYR A 29 4.32 -7.82 -7.06
C TYR A 29 4.57 -7.71 -8.56
N ASP A 30 5.11 -6.58 -9.02
CA ASP A 30 5.45 -6.36 -10.44
C ASP A 30 6.50 -7.34 -10.96
N ARG A 31 7.35 -7.89 -10.07
CA ARG A 31 8.37 -8.89 -10.44
C ARG A 31 7.77 -10.29 -10.60
N LEU A 32 6.72 -10.60 -9.83
CA LEU A 32 6.03 -11.88 -9.83
C LEU A 32 4.98 -11.95 -10.93
N ASP A 33 4.27 -10.86 -11.17
CA ASP A 33 3.20 -10.79 -12.17
C ASP A 33 3.67 -10.00 -13.40
N PRO A 34 3.82 -10.65 -14.58
CA PRO A 34 4.24 -9.96 -15.80
C PRO A 34 3.15 -9.07 -16.41
N ILE A 35 1.93 -9.02 -15.86
CA ILE A 35 0.82 -8.26 -16.42
C ILE A 35 0.95 -6.76 -16.13
N ASN A 36 0.96 -5.96 -17.19
CA ASN A 36 0.82 -4.50 -17.06
C ASN A 36 -0.67 -4.13 -16.89
N TYR A 37 -1.11 -4.06 -15.63
CA TYR A 37 -2.49 -3.72 -15.28
C TYR A 37 -2.95 -2.38 -15.84
N ARG A 38 -2.07 -1.37 -15.89
CA ARG A 38 -2.41 -0.05 -16.43
C ARG A 38 -2.75 -0.13 -17.92
N GLU A 39 -1.97 -0.89 -18.67
CA GLU A 39 -2.22 -1.08 -20.10
C GLU A 39 -3.46 -1.96 -20.33
N ALA A 40 -3.60 -3.05 -19.59
CA ALA A 40 -4.77 -3.94 -19.67
C ALA A 40 -6.08 -3.18 -19.41
N ILE A 41 -6.13 -2.32 -18.39
CA ILE A 41 -7.29 -1.47 -18.10
C ILE A 41 -7.56 -0.50 -19.27
N ARG A 42 -6.51 0.11 -19.84
CA ARG A 42 -6.66 1.03 -20.99
C ARG A 42 -7.19 0.33 -22.24
N GLN A 43 -6.88 -0.94 -22.43
CA GLN A 43 -7.42 -1.78 -23.50
C GLN A 43 -8.86 -2.28 -23.23
N GLY A 44 -9.46 -1.89 -22.09
CA GLY A 44 -10.83 -2.27 -21.74
C GLY A 44 -10.94 -3.59 -20.98
N ASN A 45 -9.84 -4.15 -20.48
CA ASN A 45 -9.87 -5.38 -19.68
C ASN A 45 -10.46 -5.10 -18.28
N ILE A 46 -11.74 -5.42 -18.11
CA ILE A 46 -12.47 -5.24 -16.86
C ILE A 46 -11.89 -6.09 -15.73
N ALA A 47 -11.37 -7.28 -16.02
CA ALA A 47 -10.79 -8.16 -15.00
C ALA A 47 -9.54 -7.52 -14.36
N ALA A 48 -8.67 -6.89 -15.17
CA ALA A 48 -7.53 -6.14 -14.65
C ALA A 48 -7.97 -4.96 -13.77
N GLY A 49 -9.06 -4.26 -14.16
CA GLY A 49 -9.65 -3.20 -13.36
C GLY A 49 -10.19 -3.70 -12.01
N LEU A 50 -10.84 -4.86 -12.00
CA LEU A 50 -11.38 -5.47 -10.78
C LEU A 50 -10.27 -5.87 -9.80
N VAL A 51 -9.15 -6.39 -10.30
CA VAL A 51 -7.98 -6.71 -9.48
C VAL A 51 -7.39 -5.45 -8.83
N VAL A 52 -7.21 -4.38 -9.60
CA VAL A 52 -6.70 -3.11 -9.02
C VAL A 52 -7.68 -2.55 -7.99
N ALA A 53 -8.99 -2.60 -8.27
CA ALA A 53 -10.02 -2.15 -7.33
C ALA A 53 -10.03 -2.97 -6.02
N SER A 54 -9.87 -4.29 -6.10
CA SER A 54 -9.84 -5.14 -4.90
C SER A 54 -8.62 -4.87 -4.02
N VAL A 55 -7.46 -4.59 -4.62
CA VAL A 55 -6.25 -4.18 -3.87
C VAL A 55 -6.48 -2.85 -3.14
N ILE A 56 -7.09 -1.86 -3.82
CA ILE A 56 -7.42 -0.56 -3.20
C ILE A 56 -8.40 -0.75 -2.03
N LEU A 57 -9.43 -1.57 -2.20
CA LEU A 57 -10.39 -1.87 -1.14
C LEU A 57 -9.73 -2.60 0.04
N ALA A 58 -8.84 -3.57 -0.22
CA ALA A 58 -8.10 -4.27 0.81
C ALA A 58 -7.21 -3.32 1.61
N MET A 59 -6.47 -2.43 0.94
CA MET A 59 -5.66 -1.40 1.60
C MET A 59 -6.52 -0.47 2.48
N GLY A 60 -7.64 0.01 1.94
CA GLY A 60 -8.59 0.82 2.69
C GLY A 60 -9.13 0.10 3.93
N GLY A 61 -9.47 -1.19 3.80
CA GLY A 61 -9.94 -2.03 4.90
C GLY A 61 -8.88 -2.20 6.00
N ILE A 62 -7.61 -2.40 5.63
CA ILE A 62 -6.51 -2.48 6.60
C ILE A 62 -6.39 -1.15 7.37
N ILE A 63 -6.41 -0.02 6.68
CA ILE A 63 -6.32 1.30 7.32
C ILE A 63 -7.49 1.52 8.29
N VAL A 64 -8.71 1.24 7.85
CA VAL A 64 -9.91 1.36 8.70
C VAL A 64 -9.80 0.46 9.93
N CYS A 65 -9.36 -0.79 9.76
CA CYS A 65 -9.19 -1.73 10.86
C CYS A 65 -8.17 -1.24 11.90
N ILE A 66 -7.05 -0.67 11.45
CA ILE A 66 -6.03 -0.10 12.33
C ILE A 66 -6.58 1.13 13.06
N LEU A 67 -7.29 2.03 12.37
CA LEU A 67 -7.85 3.25 12.97
C LEU A 67 -9.02 2.97 13.94
N ALA A 68 -9.71 1.85 13.77
CA ALA A 68 -10.83 1.45 14.62
C ALA A 68 -10.39 0.73 15.91
N THR A 69 -9.09 0.41 16.05
CA THR A 69 -8.51 -0.23 17.25
C THR A 69 -7.84 0.81 18.13
#